data_AF-A0A512E3X0-F1
#
_entry.id   AF-A0A512E3X0-F1
#
_cell.length_a   1.000
_cell.length_b   1.000
_cell.length_c   1.000
_cell.angle_alpha   90.00
_cell.angle_beta   90.00
_cell.angle_gamma   90.00
#
_symmetry.space_group_name_H-M   'P 1'
#
loop_
_entity.id
_entity.type
_entity.pdbx_description
1 polymer ?
#
loop_
_entity_poly.entity_id
_entity_poly.type
_entity_poly.pdbx_seq_one_letter_code
_entity_poly.pdbx_strand_id
1 'polypeptide(L)'
;MIGEVYIPRNSTTPAVCRKIIADWGNHEGLVLCYGDASGGSSGSAKVAGSDWALIRAELRSTFGNRLHFRVPDGNPKVRVRINAMNSRLKSASGEIRLMVDPVKAPNMVRDLEGVRALKGGSGEIDKAADPALSHISDALGYYIVKEFPIIKPMVGTGHAVWQ
;
A
#
# COMPACT_ATOMS: atom_id res chain seq x y z
N MET A 1 -7.73 -9.68 3.02
CA MET A 1 -7.05 -9.64 1.71
C MET A 1 -7.52 -10.83 0.92
N ILE A 2 -8.11 -10.58 -0.25
CA ILE A 2 -8.78 -11.60 -1.08
C ILE A 2 -7.97 -11.98 -2.31
N GLY A 3 -6.78 -11.40 -2.48
CA GLY A 3 -5.90 -11.64 -3.61
C GLY A 3 -4.76 -10.65 -3.64
N GLU A 4 -3.77 -10.95 -4.48
CA GLU A 4 -2.59 -10.13 -4.69
C GLU A 4 -2.13 -10.19 -6.16
N VAL A 5 -1.40 -9.17 -6.60
CA VAL A 5 -0.63 -9.22 -7.84
C VAL A 5 0.84 -9.10 -7.48
N TYR A 6 1.59 -10.16 -7.74
CA TYR A 6 3.03 -10.20 -7.51
C TYR A 6 3.73 -10.69 -8.77
N ILE A 7 4.61 -9.84 -9.33
CA ILE A 7 5.40 -10.16 -10.53
C ILE A 7 6.88 -10.21 -10.09
N PRO A 8 7.51 -11.39 -10.01
CA PRO A 8 8.80 -11.56 -9.34
C PRO A 8 9.99 -10.94 -10.10
N ARG A 9 9.87 -10.73 -11.41
CA ARG A 9 10.95 -10.20 -12.26
C ARG A 9 10.38 -9.26 -13.30
N ASN A 10 11.12 -8.19 -13.60
CA ASN A 10 10.76 -7.19 -14.61
C ASN A 10 9.33 -6.64 -14.42
N SER A 11 8.93 -6.47 -13.16
CA SER A 11 7.65 -5.85 -12.83
C SER A 11 7.63 -4.43 -13.36
N THR A 12 6.53 -4.07 -14.02
CA THR A 12 6.28 -2.71 -14.50
C THR A 12 4.89 -2.30 -14.09
N THR A 13 4.69 -1.00 -13.86
CA THR A 13 3.39 -0.43 -13.50
C THR A 13 2.27 -0.87 -14.46
N PRO A 14 2.45 -0.83 -15.80
CA PRO A 14 1.43 -1.35 -16.73
C PRO A 14 1.16 -2.85 -16.60
N ALA A 15 2.19 -3.69 -16.37
CA ALA A 15 2.00 -5.13 -16.22
C ALA A 15 1.16 -5.48 -14.99
N VAL A 16 1.41 -4.80 -13.87
CA VAL A 16 0.60 -4.95 -12.65
C VAL A 16 -0.84 -4.49 -12.89
N CYS A 17 -1.03 -3.34 -13.54
CA CYS A 17 -2.37 -2.81 -13.85
C CYS A 17 -3.17 -3.77 -14.73
N ARG A 18 -2.57 -4.34 -15.78
CA ARG A 18 -3.23 -5.32 -16.65
C ARG A 18 -3.65 -6.58 -15.90
N LYS A 19 -2.82 -7.06 -14.97
CA LYS A 19 -3.17 -8.22 -14.14
C LYS A 19 -4.31 -7.91 -13.17
N ILE A 20 -4.33 -6.71 -12.57
CA ILE A 20 -5.47 -6.23 -11.76
C ILE A 20 -6.76 -6.20 -12.58
N ILE A 21 -6.72 -5.69 -13.81
CA ILE A 21 -7.88 -5.64 -14.71
C ILE A 21 -8.32 -7.05 -15.09
N ALA A 22 -7.40 -7.97 -15.38
CA ALA A 22 -7.73 -9.34 -15.72
C ALA A 22 -8.43 -10.08 -14.56
N ASP A 23 -7.98 -9.85 -13.33
CA ASP A 23 -8.46 -10.58 -12.15
C ASP A 23 -9.72 -9.93 -11.52
N TRP A 24 -9.82 -8.60 -11.55
CA TRP A 24 -10.85 -7.83 -10.86
C TRP A 24 -11.50 -6.72 -11.72
N GLY A 25 -11.35 -6.73 -13.04
CA GLY A 25 -11.91 -5.70 -13.92
C GLY A 25 -13.43 -5.57 -13.84
N ASN A 26 -14.13 -6.67 -13.52
CA ASN A 26 -15.58 -6.70 -13.33
C ASN A 26 -16.05 -6.26 -11.93
N HIS A 27 -15.14 -5.82 -11.04
CA HIS A 27 -15.52 -5.29 -9.74
C HIS A 27 -16.42 -4.06 -9.93
N GLU A 28 -17.58 -4.04 -9.28
CA GLU A 28 -18.60 -2.99 -9.46
C GLU A 28 -18.46 -1.84 -8.45
N GLY A 29 -17.77 -2.08 -7.33
CA GLY A 29 -17.63 -1.09 -6.25
C GLY A 29 -16.56 -0.02 -6.53
N LEU A 30 -16.34 0.84 -5.53
CA LEU A 30 -15.24 1.81 -5.57
C LEU A 30 -13.89 1.09 -5.61
N VAL A 31 -12.94 1.69 -6.34
CA VAL A 31 -11.54 1.28 -6.41
C VAL A 31 -10.70 2.41 -5.80
N LEU A 32 -10.18 2.15 -4.60
CA LEU A 32 -9.40 3.11 -3.83
C LEU A 32 -7.92 2.72 -3.86
N CYS A 33 -7.10 3.53 -4.49
CA CYS A 33 -5.66 3.30 -4.60
C CYS A 33 -4.91 3.99 -3.46
N TYR A 34 -4.10 3.22 -2.75
CA TYR A 34 -3.18 3.69 -1.71
C TYR A 34 -1.77 3.24 -2.08
N GLY A 35 -0.74 3.96 -1.63
CA GLY A 35 0.63 3.55 -1.87
C GLY A 35 1.66 4.62 -1.55
N ASP A 36 2.87 4.36 -2.03
CA ASP A 36 4.05 5.20 -1.82
C ASP A 36 3.91 6.56 -2.52
N ALA A 37 4.05 7.65 -1.75
CA ALA A 37 4.01 9.02 -2.25
C ALA A 37 5.12 9.29 -3.29
N SER A 38 6.27 8.63 -3.15
CA SER A 38 7.43 8.76 -4.05
C SER A 38 7.13 8.27 -5.46
N GLY A 39 6.08 7.44 -5.64
CA GLY A 39 5.61 7.01 -6.96
C GLY A 39 5.09 8.16 -7.83
N GLY A 40 4.82 9.33 -7.24
CA GLY A 40 4.41 10.56 -7.95
C GLY A 40 5.59 11.36 -8.50
N SER A 41 6.80 11.10 -8.02
CA SER A 41 8.00 11.81 -8.43
C SER A 41 8.38 11.45 -9.86
N SER A 42 8.47 12.47 -10.71
CA SER A 42 8.95 12.36 -12.09
C SER A 42 10.46 12.42 -12.10
N GLY A 43 11.12 11.35 -11.66
CA GLY A 43 12.58 11.26 -11.79
C GLY A 43 13.01 11.34 -13.25
N SER A 44 14.19 11.91 -13.52
CA SER A 44 14.76 12.13 -14.87
C SER A 44 14.91 10.86 -15.73
N ALA A 45 14.71 9.67 -15.15
CA ALA A 45 14.74 8.37 -15.83
C ALA A 45 13.36 7.84 -16.29
N LYS A 46 12.25 8.53 -15.99
CA LYS A 46 10.89 8.04 -16.30
C LYS A 46 10.30 8.72 -17.54
N VAL A 47 10.68 8.25 -18.73
CA VAL A 47 10.21 8.76 -20.03
C VAL A 47 8.68 8.72 -20.18
N ALA A 48 8.00 7.76 -19.53
CA ALA A 48 6.56 7.54 -19.62
C ALA A 48 5.71 8.23 -18.52
N GLY A 49 6.34 9.03 -17.64
CA GLY A 49 5.67 9.68 -16.51
C GLY A 49 5.80 8.92 -15.17
N SER A 50 5.20 9.47 -14.12
CA SER A 50 5.25 8.89 -12.78
C SER A 50 4.42 7.60 -12.68
N ASP A 51 4.66 6.76 -11.67
CA ASP A 51 3.91 5.51 -11.52
C ASP A 51 2.42 5.79 -11.30
N TRP A 52 2.09 6.83 -10.52
CA TRP A 52 0.71 7.24 -10.33
C TRP A 52 0.03 7.76 -11.60
N ALA A 53 0.79 8.40 -12.50
CA ALA A 53 0.26 8.80 -13.81
C ALA A 53 -0.06 7.57 -14.67
N LEU A 54 0.83 6.58 -14.70
CA LEU A 54 0.63 5.32 -15.42
C LEU A 54 -0.55 4.51 -14.84
N ILE A 55 -0.63 4.35 -13.52
CA ILE A 55 -1.76 3.67 -12.86
C ILE A 55 -3.07 4.34 -13.23
N ARG A 56 -3.12 5.68 -13.20
CA ARG A 56 -4.31 6.45 -13.60
C ARG A 56 -4.67 6.23 -15.06
N ALA A 57 -3.71 6.22 -15.97
CA ALA A 57 -3.97 6.00 -17.39
C ALA A 57 -4.50 4.59 -17.66
N GLU A 58 -3.85 3.57 -17.11
CA GLU A 58 -4.17 2.15 -17.34
C GLU A 58 -5.51 1.74 -16.71
N LEU A 59 -5.77 2.16 -15.46
CA LEU A 59 -6.95 1.69 -14.72
C LEU A 59 -8.23 2.48 -15.03
N ARG A 60 -8.11 3.68 -15.59
CA ARG A 60 -9.27 4.56 -15.82
C ARG A 60 -10.21 4.04 -16.91
N SER A 61 -9.71 3.34 -17.92
CA SER A 61 -10.53 2.72 -18.98
C SER A 61 -11.49 1.67 -18.43
N THR A 62 -11.07 0.91 -17.42
CA THR A 62 -11.86 -0.17 -16.81
C THR A 62 -12.74 0.34 -15.67
N PHE A 63 -12.21 1.17 -14.77
CA PHE A 63 -12.90 1.55 -13.54
C PHE A 63 -13.58 2.92 -13.58
N GLY A 64 -13.26 3.76 -14.57
CA GLY A 64 -13.95 5.03 -14.82
C GLY A 64 -14.02 5.95 -13.59
N ASN A 65 -15.23 6.39 -13.25
CA ASN A 65 -15.51 7.30 -12.13
C ASN A 65 -15.37 6.64 -10.74
N ARG A 66 -15.21 5.32 -10.67
CA ARG A 66 -15.06 4.57 -9.42
C ARG A 66 -13.61 4.53 -8.93
N LEU A 67 -12.66 4.99 -9.76
CA LEU A 67 -11.24 5.00 -9.45
C LEU A 67 -10.84 6.27 -8.70
N HIS A 68 -10.37 6.11 -7.47
CA HIS A 68 -9.89 7.21 -6.62
C HIS A 68 -8.50 6.92 -6.08
N PHE A 69 -7.71 7.99 -5.90
CA PHE A 69 -6.35 7.92 -5.38
C PHE A 69 -6.31 8.60 -4.01
N ARG A 70 -5.85 7.88 -2.99
CA ARG A 70 -5.74 8.32 -1.59
C ARG A 70 -4.28 8.28 -1.12
N VAL A 71 -3.40 8.78 -1.98
CA VAL A 71 -1.96 8.84 -1.74
C VAL A 71 -1.65 10.10 -0.92
N PRO A 72 -0.94 10.01 0.21
CA PRO A 72 -0.54 11.20 0.97
C PRO A 72 0.57 11.97 0.24
N ASP A 73 0.77 13.24 0.60
CA ASP A 73 1.87 14.06 0.06
C ASP A 73 3.26 13.56 0.51
N GLY A 74 3.31 12.80 1.60
CA GLY A 74 4.54 12.22 2.13
C GLY A 74 4.31 10.89 2.83
N ASN A 75 5.35 10.05 2.82
CA ASN A 75 5.27 8.73 3.40
C ASN A 75 5.28 8.78 4.94
N PRO A 76 4.33 8.10 5.62
CA PRO A 76 4.39 7.95 7.06
C PRO A 76 5.61 7.13 7.48
N LYS A 77 6.15 7.39 8.68
CA LYS A 77 7.31 6.66 9.22
C LYS A 77 7.07 5.14 9.22
N VAL A 78 8.08 4.35 8.86
CA VAL A 78 8.02 2.87 8.77
C VAL A 78 7.44 2.25 10.03
N ARG A 79 7.98 2.60 11.20
CA ARG A 79 7.49 2.12 12.51
C ARG A 79 5.99 2.41 12.74
N VAL A 80 5.49 3.56 12.31
CA VAL A 80 4.06 3.90 12.46
C VAL A 80 3.20 2.99 11.59
N ARG A 81 3.64 2.69 10.35
CA ARG A 81 2.95 1.75 9.46
C ARG A 81 2.93 0.34 10.05
N ILE A 82 4.07 -0.15 10.53
CA ILE A 82 4.18 -1.48 11.15
C ILE A 82 3.27 -1.59 12.37
N ASN A 83 3.25 -0.59 13.25
CA ASN A 83 2.37 -0.60 14.42
C ASN A 83 0.89 -0.63 14.04
N ALA A 84 0.48 0.16 13.05
CA ALA A 84 -0.88 0.13 12.54
C ALA A 84 -1.23 -1.25 11.95
N MET A 85 -0.35 -1.82 11.13
CA MET A 85 -0.52 -3.14 10.53
C MET A 85 -0.65 -4.23 11.59
N ASN A 86 0.26 -4.29 12.56
CA ASN A 86 0.24 -5.27 13.64
C ASN A 86 -1.04 -5.16 14.48
N SER A 87 -1.50 -3.94 14.78
CA SER A 87 -2.76 -3.73 15.53
C SER A 87 -4.00 -4.27 14.81
N ARG A 88 -3.96 -4.34 13.47
CA ARG A 88 -5.03 -4.90 12.66
C ARG A 88 -4.93 -6.40 12.52
N LEU A 89 -3.73 -6.94 12.39
CA LEU A 89 -3.50 -8.40 12.36
C LEU A 89 -3.91 -9.03 13.69
N LYS A 90 -3.41 -8.49 14.81
CA LYS A 90 -3.83 -8.86 16.15
C LYS A 90 -3.49 -7.74 17.13
N SER A 91 -4.50 -7.14 17.73
CA SER A 91 -4.29 -6.12 18.76
C SER A 91 -3.69 -6.71 20.03
N ALA A 92 -3.21 -5.86 20.93
CA ALA A 92 -2.76 -6.26 22.27
C ALA A 92 -3.87 -6.91 23.11
N SER A 93 -5.14 -6.55 22.85
CA SER A 93 -6.33 -7.18 23.43
C SER A 93 -6.70 -8.54 22.80
N GLY A 94 -5.94 -8.98 21.79
CA GLY A 94 -6.18 -10.25 21.09
C GLY A 94 -7.19 -10.20 19.95
N GLU A 95 -7.72 -9.02 19.61
CA GLU A 95 -8.72 -8.86 18.56
C GLU A 95 -8.08 -8.86 17.16
N ILE A 96 -8.69 -9.59 16.24
CA ILE A 96 -8.25 -9.70 14.85
C ILE A 96 -9.17 -8.84 13.99
N ARG A 97 -8.59 -7.96 13.16
CA ARG A 97 -9.33 -7.02 12.31
C ARG A 97 -8.85 -6.97 10.86
N LEU A 98 -7.88 -7.81 10.51
CA LEU A 98 -7.38 -8.03 9.16
C LEU A 98 -7.09 -9.52 9.02
N MET A 99 -7.69 -10.13 8.00
CA MET A 99 -7.46 -11.52 7.63
C MET A 99 -6.87 -11.56 6.22
N VAL A 100 -6.00 -12.52 5.95
CA VAL A 100 -5.38 -12.76 4.65
C VAL A 100 -5.78 -14.16 4.20
N ASP A 101 -6.27 -14.29 2.97
CA ASP A 101 -6.50 -15.59 2.34
C ASP A 101 -5.14 -16.16 1.88
N PRO A 102 -4.60 -17.22 2.50
CA PRO A 102 -3.28 -17.73 2.18
C PRO A 102 -3.19 -18.39 0.81
N VAL A 103 -4.34 -18.82 0.24
CA VAL A 103 -4.39 -19.43 -1.09
C VAL A 103 -4.34 -18.35 -2.16
N LYS A 104 -5.04 -17.23 -1.94
CA LYS A 104 -5.12 -16.13 -2.91
C LYS A 104 -4.02 -15.08 -2.76
N ALA A 105 -3.40 -14.99 -1.59
CA ALA A 105 -2.32 -14.05 -1.30
C ALA A 105 -1.11 -14.70 -0.59
N PRO A 106 -0.49 -15.74 -1.19
CA PRO A 106 0.61 -16.48 -0.57
C PRO A 106 1.88 -15.64 -0.37
N ASN A 107 2.18 -14.68 -1.25
CA ASN A 107 3.35 -13.82 -1.10
C ASN A 107 3.15 -12.85 0.06
N MET A 108 1.94 -12.32 0.26
CA MET A 108 1.61 -11.54 1.46
C MET A 108 1.84 -12.36 2.74
N VAL A 109 1.41 -13.61 2.79
CA VAL A 109 1.64 -14.48 3.97
C VAL A 109 3.13 -14.65 4.23
N ARG A 110 3.89 -15.04 3.19
CA ARG A 110 5.36 -15.18 3.28
C ARG A 110 6.01 -13.89 3.79
N ASP A 111 5.54 -12.74 3.31
CA ASP A 111 6.09 -11.45 3.68
C ASP A 111 5.79 -11.11 5.15
N LEU A 112 4.54 -11.25 5.58
CA LEU A 112 4.12 -10.99 6.96
C LEU A 112 4.83 -11.92 7.97
N GLU A 113 5.11 -13.16 7.58
CA GLU A 113 5.81 -14.13 8.42
C GLU A 113 7.34 -13.93 8.44
N GLY A 114 7.91 -13.43 7.34
CA GLY A 114 9.36 -13.32 7.16
C GLY A 114 9.97 -11.96 7.51
N VAL A 115 9.22 -10.87 7.39
CA VAL A 115 9.72 -9.51 7.66
C VAL A 115 10.11 -9.37 9.12
N ARG A 116 11.35 -8.91 9.35
CA ARG A 116 11.92 -8.73 10.69
C ARG A 116 12.47 -7.32 10.89
N ALA A 117 12.45 -6.88 12.13
CA ALA A 117 13.11 -5.64 12.52
C ALA A 117 14.64 -5.82 12.55
N LEU A 118 15.36 -4.75 12.22
CA LEU A 118 16.81 -4.70 12.36
C LEU A 118 17.20 -4.83 13.83
N LYS A 119 17.99 -5.85 14.16
CA LYS A 119 18.44 -6.09 15.54
C LYS A 119 19.29 -4.91 16.02
N GLY A 120 18.92 -4.34 17.18
CA GLY A 120 19.58 -3.15 17.73
C GLY A 120 19.17 -1.83 17.06
N GLY A 121 18.23 -1.87 16.11
CA GLY A 121 17.67 -0.67 15.47
C GLY A 121 16.58 0.01 16.29
N SER A 122 16.05 1.10 15.74
CA SER A 122 14.94 1.90 16.28
C SER A 122 13.57 1.53 15.70
N GLY A 123 13.45 0.32 15.11
CA GLY A 123 12.23 -0.19 14.48
C GLY A 123 12.26 -0.12 12.95
N GLU A 124 13.44 -0.02 12.35
CA GLU A 124 13.65 -0.24 10.92
C GLU A 124 13.49 -1.72 10.56
N ILE A 125 13.13 -1.99 9.31
CA ILE A 125 13.13 -3.33 8.75
C ILE A 125 14.57 -3.74 8.41
N ASP A 126 14.92 -4.99 8.73
CA ASP A 126 16.19 -5.59 8.32
C ASP A 126 16.17 -5.89 6.82
N LYS A 127 16.54 -4.89 6.00
CA LYS A 127 16.55 -5.03 4.54
C LYS A 127 17.68 -5.92 4.02
N ALA A 128 18.70 -6.19 4.82
CA ALA A 128 19.83 -7.04 4.44
C ALA A 128 19.51 -8.54 4.57
N ALA A 129 18.52 -8.87 5.40
CA ALA A 129 18.02 -10.22 5.62
C ALA A 129 17.65 -10.98 4.36
N ASP A 130 16.72 -10.40 3.62
CA ASP A 130 16.12 -10.94 2.40
C ASP A 130 15.53 -9.74 1.65
N PRO A 131 16.20 -9.27 0.58
CA PRO A 131 15.75 -8.13 -0.20
C PRO A 131 14.42 -8.36 -0.92
N ALA A 132 13.93 -9.60 -1.01
CA ALA A 132 12.63 -9.89 -1.62
C ALA A 132 11.46 -9.62 -0.65
N LEU A 133 11.73 -9.46 0.65
CA LEU A 133 10.72 -9.20 1.66
C LEU A 133 10.43 -7.70 1.83
N SER A 134 9.35 -7.38 2.53
CA SER A 134 8.77 -6.07 2.84
C SER A 134 8.03 -5.37 1.71
N HIS A 135 8.28 -5.69 0.44
CA HIS A 135 7.70 -4.96 -0.68
C HIS A 135 6.17 -5.01 -0.73
N ILE A 136 5.59 -6.20 -0.58
CA ILE A 136 4.14 -6.39 -0.69
C ILE A 136 3.41 -5.98 0.60
N SER A 137 3.99 -6.23 1.78
CA SER A 137 3.43 -5.78 3.05
C SER A 137 3.52 -4.25 3.22
N ASP A 138 4.55 -3.58 2.68
CA ASP A 138 4.60 -2.11 2.64
C ASP A 138 3.41 -1.54 1.85
N ALA A 139 3.04 -2.17 0.72
CA ALA A 139 1.87 -1.76 -0.07
C ALA A 139 0.57 -1.81 0.76
N LEU A 140 0.36 -2.90 1.51
CA LEU A 140 -0.77 -3.01 2.44
C LEU A 140 -0.66 -1.99 3.59
N GLY A 141 0.54 -1.75 4.09
CA GLY A 141 0.84 -0.81 5.15
C GLY A 141 0.37 0.62 4.84
N TYR A 142 0.46 1.06 3.59
CA TYR A 142 -0.05 2.38 3.16
C TYR A 142 -1.57 2.51 3.29
N TYR A 143 -2.33 1.47 2.97
CA TYR A 143 -3.78 1.45 3.20
C TYR A 143 -4.07 1.47 4.70
N ILE A 144 -3.45 0.57 5.46
CA ILE A 144 -3.75 0.40 6.89
C ILE A 144 -3.44 1.65 7.69
N VAL A 145 -2.28 2.28 7.48
CA VAL A 145 -1.89 3.48 8.22
C VAL A 145 -2.80 4.67 7.90
N LYS A 146 -3.36 4.74 6.68
CA LYS A 146 -4.22 5.83 6.26
C LYS A 146 -5.63 5.70 6.86
N GLU A 147 -6.21 4.51 6.81
CA GLU A 147 -7.60 4.28 7.23
C GLU A 147 -7.71 3.90 8.72
N PHE A 148 -6.65 3.30 9.29
CA PHE A 148 -6.62 2.82 10.68
C PHE A 148 -5.33 3.25 11.42
N PRO A 149 -5.04 4.56 11.51
CA PRO A 149 -3.85 5.04 12.22
C PRO A 149 -3.96 4.76 13.73
N ILE A 150 -2.85 4.40 14.36
CA ILE A 150 -2.75 4.26 15.83
C ILE A 150 -3.01 5.59 16.53
N ILE A 151 -2.38 6.65 16.04
CA ILE A 151 -2.58 8.02 16.50
C ILE A 151 -3.37 8.73 15.42
N LYS A 152 -4.62 9.10 15.74
CA LYS A 152 -5.43 9.88 14.81
C LYS A 152 -4.75 11.22 14.54
N PRO A 153 -4.56 11.63 13.28
CA PRO A 153 -4.13 12.98 12.97
C PRO A 153 -5.07 13.97 13.65
N MET A 154 -4.55 15.01 14.30
CA MET A 154 -5.40 16.13 14.69
C MET A 154 -5.97 16.74 13.41
N VAL A 155 -7.30 16.62 13.23
CA VAL A 155 -8.01 17.41 12.24
C VAL A 155 -8.07 18.83 12.79
N GLY A 156 -7.24 19.73 12.27
CA GLY A 156 -7.38 21.15 12.56
C GLY A 156 -8.71 21.64 12.02
N THR A 157 -9.68 21.92 12.89
CA THR A 157 -10.88 22.69 12.58
C THR A 157 -10.50 24.15 12.37
N GLY A 158 -9.75 24.44 11.31
CA GLY A 158 -9.47 25.80 10.86
C GLY A 158 -10.50 26.22 9.82
N HIS A 159 -11.69 26.65 10.25
CA HIS A 159 -12.49 27.54 9.41
C HIS A 159 -11.75 28.87 9.29
N ALA A 160 -10.90 29.01 8.27
CA ALA A 160 -10.47 30.31 7.81
C ALA A 160 -11.62 30.92 7.01
N VAL A 161 -12.47 31.67 7.70
CA VAL A 161 -13.40 32.61 7.08
C VAL A 161 -12.53 33.77 6.58
N TRP A 162 -12.33 33.87 5.28
CA TRP A 162 -11.75 35.07 4.68
C TRP A 162 -12.87 36.10 4.54
N GLN A 163 -12.71 37.23 5.23
CA GLN A 163 -13.43 38.49 4.96
C GLN A 163 -12.88 39.15 3.70
#